data_AF-A0A0M2U7Y4-F1
#
_entry.id   AF-A0A0M2U7Y4-F1
#
_cell.length_a   1.000
_cell.length_b   1.000
_cell.length_c   1.000
_cell.angle_alpha   90.00
_cell.angle_beta   90.00
_cell.angle_gamma   90.00
#
_symmetry.space_group_name_H-M   'P 1'
#
loop_
_entity.id
_entity.type
_entity.pdbx_description
1 polymer ?
#
loop_
_entity_poly.entity_id
_entity_poly.type
_entity_poly.pdbx_seq_one_letter_code
_entity_poly.pdbx_strand_id
1 'polypeptide(L)'
;MEEIVLKITQSRQQDQHFVQSPSSGDIKPLIIGLVLVSSLISITSTIAHIYQVTNPLITIALAVTMYMITLRVLRWENIPLKSLGLSAKHFIPGLLVFLSFWIIGDLFALILDFATTGSLRLARFVTLSKGWPPLINIIEQWLFVGPVEELFNRGYVQTKILTLLKSNGKVIRRIVALFLSSLIFALLHIPHRLPEMHTWSALLPLVIWGLVLGYIYDRCGNLVFSGLLHGSLNVGMPIIIGTWLPKITNIYSVNSLSFIASVVLVVEAYRRWELRHQTEMID
;
A
#
# COMPACT_ATOMS: atom_id res chain seq x y z
N MET A 1 7.58 -2.17 39.93
CA MET A 1 8.37 -1.44 38.91
C MET A 1 9.10 -2.41 37.98
N GLU A 2 9.74 -3.46 38.50
CA GLU A 2 10.38 -4.51 37.70
C GLU A 2 9.42 -5.25 36.75
N GLU A 3 8.20 -5.56 37.18
CA GLU A 3 7.19 -6.20 36.32
C GLU A 3 6.78 -5.32 35.12
N ILE A 4 6.68 -4.01 35.32
CA ILE A 4 6.37 -3.04 34.26
C ILE A 4 7.54 -2.93 33.28
N VAL A 5 8.78 -2.90 33.79
CA VAL A 5 9.99 -2.88 32.96
C VAL A 5 10.14 -4.20 32.19
N LEU A 6 9.81 -5.33 32.79
CA LEU A 6 9.81 -6.64 32.13
C LEU A 6 8.76 -6.69 31.01
N LYS A 7 7.52 -6.27 31.28
CA LYS A 7 6.43 -6.18 30.28
C LYS A 7 6.78 -5.24 29.13
N ILE A 8 7.38 -4.08 29.40
CA ILE A 8 7.85 -3.14 28.36
C ILE A 8 9.01 -3.76 27.53
N THR A 9 9.90 -4.51 28.17
CA THR A 9 11.04 -5.15 27.49
C THR A 9 10.59 -6.33 26.64
N GLN A 10 9.63 -7.13 27.11
CA GLN A 10 8.99 -8.21 26.37
C GLN A 10 8.15 -7.68 25.20
N SER A 11 7.41 -6.58 25.36
CA SER A 11 6.69 -5.94 24.26
C SER A 11 7.65 -5.39 23.18
N ARG A 12 8.82 -4.86 23.58
CA ARG A 12 9.91 -4.47 22.66
C ARG A 12 10.60 -5.64 21.96
N GLN A 13 10.57 -6.83 22.55
CA GLN A 13 11.02 -8.08 21.91
C GLN A 13 9.95 -8.68 20.99
N GLN A 14 8.66 -8.53 21.29
CA GLN A 14 7.58 -8.90 20.37
C GLN A 14 7.50 -7.98 19.13
N ASP A 15 7.92 -6.72 19.26
CA ASP A 15 8.28 -5.81 18.15
C ASP A 15 9.37 -6.37 17.20
N GLN A 16 9.89 -7.59 17.45
CA GLN A 16 10.85 -8.30 16.60
C GLN A 16 10.22 -9.40 15.74
N HIS A 17 8.97 -9.81 15.97
CA HIS A 17 8.40 -10.99 15.31
C HIS A 17 7.88 -10.77 13.89
N PHE A 18 7.53 -9.54 13.50
CA PHE A 18 6.91 -9.33 12.18
C PHE A 18 7.89 -9.32 10.99
N VAL A 19 9.20 -9.21 11.22
CA VAL A 19 10.19 -9.17 10.13
C VAL A 19 11.49 -9.90 10.49
N GLN A 20 11.40 -11.11 11.03
CA GLN A 20 12.49 -12.07 10.93
C GLN A 20 12.16 -13.05 9.81
N SER A 21 12.24 -12.55 8.58
CA SER A 21 12.13 -13.39 7.40
C SER A 21 13.38 -14.27 7.31
N PRO A 22 13.26 -15.59 7.08
CA PRO A 22 14.37 -16.49 6.79
C PRO A 22 15.00 -16.23 5.40
N SER A 23 14.80 -15.03 4.82
CA SER A 23 15.35 -14.68 3.52
C SER A 23 16.85 -14.88 3.55
N SER A 24 17.36 -15.60 2.57
CA SER A 24 18.79 -15.73 2.35
C SER A 24 19.45 -14.34 2.32
N GLY A 25 20.70 -14.22 2.75
CA GLY A 25 21.48 -12.99 2.53
C GLY A 25 21.81 -12.74 1.05
N ASP A 26 21.29 -13.56 0.13
CA ASP A 26 21.54 -13.50 -1.31
C ASP A 26 20.65 -12.45 -1.99
N ILE A 27 21.24 -11.54 -2.74
CA ILE A 27 20.53 -10.48 -3.47
C ILE A 27 19.90 -10.97 -4.79
N LYS A 28 20.30 -12.14 -5.32
CA LYS A 28 19.84 -12.62 -6.64
C LYS A 28 18.32 -12.72 -6.78
N PRO A 29 17.55 -13.27 -5.82
CA PRO A 29 16.10 -13.36 -5.96
C PRO A 29 15.43 -11.99 -6.07
N LEU A 30 15.99 -10.96 -5.40
CA LEU A 30 15.53 -9.59 -5.48
C LEU A 30 15.72 -9.02 -6.88
N ILE A 31 16.94 -9.14 -7.42
CA ILE A 31 17.26 -8.62 -8.76
C ILE A 31 16.38 -9.29 -9.82
N ILE A 32 16.24 -10.61 -9.76
CA ILE A 32 15.41 -11.36 -10.72
C ILE A 32 13.94 -10.95 -10.60
N GLY A 33 13.40 -10.85 -9.39
CA GLY A 33 12.04 -10.38 -9.16
C GLY A 33 11.80 -8.98 -9.74
N LEU A 34 12.72 -8.04 -9.48
CA LEU A 34 12.63 -6.67 -10.01
C LEU A 34 12.69 -6.63 -11.53
N VAL A 35 13.58 -7.40 -12.16
CA VAL A 35 13.69 -7.47 -13.62
C VAL A 35 12.41 -8.04 -14.23
N LEU A 36 11.88 -9.13 -13.70
CA LEU A 36 10.65 -9.75 -14.21
C LEU A 36 9.44 -8.82 -14.08
N VAL A 37 9.25 -8.20 -12.91
CA VAL A 37 8.14 -7.27 -12.68
C VAL A 37 8.28 -6.01 -13.53
N SER A 38 9.48 -5.42 -13.59
CA SER A 38 9.73 -4.24 -14.43
C SER A 38 9.50 -4.53 -15.92
N SER A 39 9.93 -5.70 -16.40
CA SER A 39 9.69 -6.15 -17.78
C SER A 39 8.20 -6.32 -18.07
N LEU A 40 7.46 -6.94 -17.16
CA LEU A 40 6.01 -7.12 -17.27
C LEU A 40 5.28 -5.77 -17.35
N ILE A 41 5.62 -4.82 -16.47
CA ILE A 41 5.03 -3.47 -16.46
C ILE A 41 5.38 -2.73 -17.76
N SER A 42 6.64 -2.80 -18.21
CA SER A 42 7.11 -2.12 -19.41
C SER A 42 6.45 -2.62 -20.69
N ILE A 43 6.42 -3.95 -20.88
CA ILE A 43 5.78 -4.58 -22.04
C ILE A 43 4.31 -4.18 -22.09
N THR A 44 3.62 -4.24 -20.96
CA THR A 44 2.19 -3.96 -20.96
C THR A 44 1.88 -2.48 -21.15
N SER A 45 2.67 -1.60 -20.54
CA SER A 45 2.55 -0.16 -20.77
C SER A 45 2.72 0.19 -22.25
N THR A 46 3.68 -0.47 -22.91
CA THR A 46 3.90 -0.31 -24.35
C THR A 46 2.70 -0.80 -25.15
N ILE A 47 2.15 -1.99 -24.84
CA ILE A 47 0.95 -2.52 -25.51
C ILE A 47 -0.26 -1.60 -25.29
N ALA A 48 -0.53 -1.20 -24.05
CA ALA A 48 -1.65 -0.32 -23.71
C ALA A 48 -1.54 1.02 -24.45
N HIS A 49 -0.34 1.58 -24.56
CA HIS A 49 -0.08 2.80 -25.32
C HIS A 49 -0.31 2.61 -26.83
N ILE A 50 0.25 1.56 -27.44
CA ILE A 50 0.12 1.28 -28.88
C ILE A 50 -1.34 1.10 -29.28
N TYR A 51 -2.10 0.34 -28.50
CA TYR A 51 -3.49 0.01 -28.85
C TYR A 51 -4.51 1.01 -28.28
N GLN A 52 -4.08 1.97 -27.46
CA GLN A 52 -4.97 2.92 -26.74
C GLN A 52 -6.07 2.21 -25.93
N VAL A 53 -5.76 1.00 -25.42
CA VAL A 53 -6.71 0.18 -24.67
C VAL A 53 -6.39 0.26 -23.19
N THR A 54 -7.31 0.84 -22.41
CA THR A 54 -7.40 0.59 -20.96
C THR A 54 -8.50 -0.44 -20.74
N ASN A 55 -8.09 -1.67 -20.42
CA ASN A 55 -9.02 -2.78 -20.20
C ASN A 55 -8.76 -3.40 -18.82
N PRO A 56 -9.73 -3.35 -17.89
CA PRO A 56 -9.58 -3.89 -16.54
C PRO A 56 -9.22 -5.38 -16.55
N LEU A 57 -9.67 -6.15 -17.55
CA LEU A 57 -9.32 -7.57 -17.67
C LEU A 57 -7.83 -7.78 -17.99
N ILE A 58 -7.23 -6.89 -18.79
CA ILE A 58 -5.78 -6.93 -19.04
C ILE A 58 -5.06 -6.61 -17.74
N THR A 59 -5.45 -5.55 -17.02
CA THR A 59 -4.81 -5.21 -15.74
C THR A 59 -4.93 -6.34 -14.71
N ILE A 60 -6.09 -7.00 -14.62
CA ILE A 60 -6.29 -8.18 -13.77
C ILE A 60 -5.33 -9.29 -14.17
N ALA A 61 -5.23 -9.61 -15.47
CA ALA A 61 -4.33 -10.65 -15.95
C ALA A 61 -2.86 -10.36 -15.57
N LEU A 62 -2.43 -9.10 -15.68
CA LEU A 62 -1.08 -8.67 -15.26
C LEU A 62 -0.86 -8.78 -13.77
N ALA A 63 -1.83 -8.32 -12.97
CA ALA A 63 -1.76 -8.45 -11.52
C ALA A 63 -1.66 -9.94 -11.13
N VAL A 64 -2.39 -10.84 -11.79
CA VAL A 64 -2.23 -12.28 -11.60
C VAL A 64 -0.83 -12.75 -12.00
N THR A 65 -0.28 -12.32 -13.13
CA THR A 65 1.09 -12.67 -13.53
C THR A 65 2.13 -12.17 -12.52
N MET A 66 2.01 -10.93 -12.06
CA MET A 66 2.87 -10.34 -11.04
C MET A 66 2.75 -11.08 -9.69
N TYR A 67 1.53 -11.47 -9.31
CA TYR A 67 1.29 -12.30 -8.14
C TYR A 67 2.04 -13.64 -8.25
N MET A 68 1.96 -14.31 -9.41
CA MET A 68 2.66 -15.57 -9.65
C MET A 68 4.19 -15.42 -9.60
N ILE A 69 4.74 -14.34 -10.17
CA ILE A 69 6.17 -14.00 -10.05
C ILE A 69 6.54 -13.83 -8.58
N THR A 70 5.75 -13.05 -7.83
CA THR A 70 5.98 -12.77 -6.42
C THR A 70 5.92 -14.05 -5.58
N LEU A 71 4.92 -14.91 -5.78
CA LEU A 71 4.85 -16.21 -5.13
C LEU A 71 6.06 -17.09 -5.43
N ARG A 72 6.56 -17.05 -6.67
CA ARG A 72 7.74 -17.85 -7.05
C ARG A 72 8.99 -17.37 -6.33
N VAL A 73 9.19 -16.05 -6.22
CA VAL A 73 10.32 -15.46 -5.48
C VAL A 73 10.20 -15.73 -3.98
N LEU A 74 9.02 -15.57 -3.39
CA LEU A 74 8.77 -15.90 -1.99
C LEU A 74 9.04 -17.37 -1.68
N ARG A 75 8.61 -18.29 -2.56
CA ARG A 75 8.91 -19.73 -2.42
C ARG A 75 10.39 -20.03 -2.54
N TRP A 76 11.11 -19.36 -3.45
CA TRP A 76 12.57 -19.51 -3.55
C TRP A 76 13.26 -19.13 -2.23
N GLU A 77 12.77 -18.09 -1.56
CA GLU A 77 13.32 -17.64 -0.28
C GLU A 77 12.68 -18.28 0.96
N ASN A 78 11.82 -19.29 0.78
CA ASN A 78 11.07 -19.96 1.85
C ASN A 78 10.29 -18.98 2.77
N ILE A 79 9.78 -17.89 2.21
CA ILE A 79 9.01 -16.88 2.95
C ILE A 79 7.53 -17.25 2.90
N PRO A 80 6.89 -17.65 4.03
CA PRO A 80 5.49 -18.03 4.02
C PRO A 80 4.57 -16.81 4.00
N LEU A 81 3.46 -16.84 3.25
CA LEU A 81 2.53 -15.69 3.17
C LEU A 81 2.00 -15.22 4.53
N LYS A 82 1.80 -16.16 5.46
CA LYS A 82 1.35 -15.86 6.83
C LYS A 82 2.32 -14.94 7.60
N SER A 83 3.62 -14.96 7.30
CA SER A 83 4.60 -14.07 7.95
C SER A 83 4.57 -12.66 7.37
N LEU A 84 3.86 -12.45 6.26
CA LEU A 84 3.69 -11.16 5.61
C LEU A 84 2.35 -10.50 6.00
N GLY A 85 1.67 -10.99 7.05
CA GLY A 85 0.35 -10.48 7.43
C GLY A 85 -0.80 -10.95 6.53
N LEU A 86 -0.58 -11.94 5.67
CA LEU A 86 -1.65 -12.60 4.91
C LEU A 86 -2.13 -13.86 5.64
N SER A 87 -2.81 -13.68 6.76
CA SER A 87 -3.49 -14.76 7.47
C SER A 87 -4.91 -14.35 7.85
N ALA A 88 -5.79 -15.32 8.10
CA ALA A 88 -7.16 -15.06 8.51
C ALA A 88 -7.25 -14.14 9.75
N LYS A 89 -6.27 -14.25 10.67
CA LYS A 89 -6.14 -13.40 11.86
C LYS A 89 -5.96 -11.91 11.52
N HIS A 90 -5.28 -11.59 10.42
CA HIS A 90 -5.05 -10.21 9.99
C HIS A 90 -6.08 -9.73 8.97
N PHE A 91 -6.71 -10.66 8.24
CA PHE A 91 -7.67 -10.34 7.19
C PHE A 91 -8.87 -9.56 7.73
N ILE A 92 -9.58 -10.09 8.73
CA ILE A 92 -10.78 -9.44 9.27
C ILE A 92 -10.45 -8.08 9.90
N PRO A 93 -9.45 -7.94 10.79
CA PRO A 93 -9.12 -6.63 11.36
C PRO A 93 -8.67 -5.63 10.28
N GLY A 94 -7.85 -6.07 9.31
CA GLY A 94 -7.39 -5.21 8.22
C GLY A 94 -8.53 -4.70 7.35
N LEU A 95 -9.49 -5.58 7.02
CA LEU A 95 -10.69 -5.22 6.28
C LEU A 95 -11.60 -4.28 7.08
N LEU A 96 -11.81 -4.53 8.37
CA LEU A 96 -12.67 -3.67 9.20
C LEU A 96 -12.08 -2.28 9.37
N VAL A 97 -10.77 -2.15 9.60
CA VAL A 97 -10.08 -0.86 9.68
C VAL A 97 -10.17 -0.12 8.36
N PHE A 98 -9.96 -0.84 7.25
CA PHE A 98 -10.11 -0.31 5.91
C PHE A 98 -11.52 0.25 5.66
N LEU A 99 -12.56 -0.55 5.90
CA LEU A 99 -13.95 -0.13 5.70
C LEU A 99 -14.32 1.03 6.63
N SER A 100 -13.86 1.00 7.88
CA SER A 100 -14.10 2.10 8.83
C SER A 100 -13.45 3.40 8.36
N PHE A 101 -12.20 3.32 7.89
CA PHE A 101 -11.49 4.45 7.32
C PHE A 101 -12.23 5.04 6.12
N TRP A 102 -12.71 4.18 5.22
CA TRP A 102 -13.54 4.57 4.08
C TRP A 102 -14.84 5.26 4.49
N ILE A 103 -15.63 4.62 5.34
CA ILE A 103 -16.93 5.14 5.78
C ILE A 103 -16.76 6.48 6.49
N ILE A 104 -15.78 6.61 7.38
CA ILE A 104 -15.51 7.87 8.08
C ILE A 104 -15.06 8.95 7.10
N GLY A 105 -14.19 8.61 6.15
CA GLY A 105 -13.73 9.53 5.11
C GLY A 105 -14.86 10.05 4.23
N ASP A 106 -15.73 9.16 3.75
CA ASP A 106 -16.91 9.49 2.95
C ASP A 106 -17.93 10.32 3.75
N LEU A 107 -18.18 10.00 5.01
CA LEU A 107 -19.08 10.76 5.88
C LEU A 107 -18.53 12.17 6.14
N PHE A 108 -17.24 12.29 6.46
CA PHE A 108 -16.60 13.58 6.67
C PHE A 108 -16.67 14.45 5.41
N ALA A 109 -16.40 13.85 4.26
CA ALA A 109 -16.52 14.48 2.96
C ALA A 109 -17.93 14.98 2.65
N LEU A 110 -18.95 14.15 2.91
CA LEU A 110 -20.36 14.53 2.76
C LEU A 110 -20.76 15.70 3.67
N ILE A 111 -20.32 15.66 4.94
CA ILE A 111 -20.58 16.74 5.90
C ILE A 111 -19.92 18.04 5.43
N LEU A 112 -18.68 17.97 4.95
CA LEU A 112 -17.95 19.13 4.44
C LEU A 112 -18.59 19.71 3.17
N ASP A 113 -19.01 18.86 2.23
CA ASP A 113 -19.73 19.29 1.02
C ASP A 113 -21.06 19.98 1.37
N PHE A 114 -21.83 19.39 2.29
CA PHE A 114 -23.07 20.00 2.77
C PHE A 114 -22.82 21.34 3.47
N ALA A 115 -21.83 21.42 4.35
CA ALA A 115 -21.49 22.65 5.07
C ALA A 115 -21.02 23.77 4.14
N THR A 116 -20.40 23.44 3.01
CA THR A 116 -19.85 24.42 2.06
C THR A 116 -20.84 24.80 0.95
N THR A 117 -21.69 23.87 0.50
CA THR A 117 -22.60 24.09 -0.64
C THR A 117 -24.07 24.24 -0.25
N GLY A 118 -24.44 23.87 0.98
CA GLY A 118 -25.83 23.82 1.44
C GLY A 118 -26.66 22.69 0.82
N SER A 119 -26.04 21.78 0.07
CA SER A 119 -26.72 20.66 -0.59
C SER A 119 -25.96 19.35 -0.43
N LEU A 120 -26.66 18.23 -0.28
CA LEU A 120 -26.04 16.90 -0.34
C LEU A 120 -25.97 16.47 -1.80
N ARG A 121 -24.75 16.30 -2.33
CA ARG A 121 -24.53 15.80 -3.68
C ARG A 121 -23.82 14.46 -3.60
N LEU A 122 -24.41 13.43 -4.19
CA LEU A 122 -23.69 12.18 -4.42
C LEU A 122 -22.70 12.37 -5.57
N ALA A 123 -21.47 11.91 -5.38
CA ALA A 123 -20.52 11.89 -6.48
C ALA A 123 -20.98 11.11 -7.69
N ARG A 124 -20.47 11.56 -8.83
CA ARG A 124 -20.26 10.67 -9.96
C ARG A 124 -18.98 9.90 -9.73
N PHE A 125 -19.06 8.58 -9.81
CA PHE A 125 -17.88 7.74 -9.88
C PHE A 125 -16.97 8.21 -11.02
N VAL A 126 -15.70 8.47 -10.72
CA VAL A 126 -14.69 8.66 -11.75
C VAL A 126 -14.45 7.29 -12.40
N THR A 127 -14.90 7.11 -13.64
CA THR A 127 -14.56 5.92 -14.42
C THR A 127 -13.09 6.01 -14.83
N LEU A 128 -12.24 5.15 -14.29
CA LEU A 128 -10.83 5.04 -14.69
C LEU A 128 -10.69 4.46 -16.11
N SER A 129 -11.60 3.55 -16.48
CA SER A 129 -11.62 2.88 -17.78
C SER A 129 -12.85 3.30 -18.59
N LYS A 130 -12.65 3.86 -19.79
CA LYS A 130 -13.74 4.28 -20.68
C LYS A 130 -14.58 3.07 -21.11
N GLY A 131 -15.89 3.14 -20.92
CA GLY A 131 -16.82 2.08 -21.34
C GLY A 131 -17.01 0.92 -20.36
N TRP A 132 -16.39 0.97 -19.18
CA TRP A 132 -16.55 -0.05 -18.14
C TRP A 132 -17.33 0.49 -16.93
N PRO A 133 -18.17 -0.34 -16.26
CA PRO A 133 -18.83 0.06 -15.03
C PRO A 133 -17.82 0.47 -13.95
N PRO A 134 -18.04 1.54 -13.18
CA PRO A 134 -17.13 1.95 -12.11
C PRO A 134 -16.75 0.83 -11.13
N LEU A 135 -17.69 -0.06 -10.83
CA LEU A 135 -17.51 -1.18 -9.92
C LEU A 135 -16.40 -2.14 -10.37
N ILE A 136 -16.20 -2.37 -11.68
CA ILE A 136 -15.15 -3.29 -12.13
C ILE A 136 -13.75 -2.72 -11.84
N ASN A 137 -13.58 -1.39 -11.95
CA ASN A 137 -12.31 -0.74 -11.62
C ASN A 137 -12.04 -0.81 -10.10
N ILE A 138 -13.08 -0.68 -9.28
CA ILE A 138 -12.94 -0.84 -7.82
C ILE A 138 -12.50 -2.26 -7.47
N ILE A 139 -13.16 -3.27 -8.05
CA ILE A 139 -12.82 -4.68 -7.83
C ILE A 139 -11.39 -4.98 -8.30
N GLU A 140 -11.03 -4.53 -9.50
CA GLU A 140 -9.68 -4.64 -10.05
C GLU A 140 -8.65 -4.07 -9.06
N GLN A 141 -8.87 -2.85 -8.58
CA GLN A 141 -7.88 -2.15 -7.77
C GLN A 141 -7.79 -2.70 -6.34
N TRP A 142 -8.92 -3.08 -5.73
CA TRP A 142 -8.97 -3.59 -4.35
C TRP A 142 -8.60 -5.06 -4.22
N LEU A 143 -8.86 -5.89 -5.23
CA LEU A 143 -8.61 -7.33 -5.15
C LEU A 143 -7.35 -7.76 -5.88
N PHE A 144 -6.92 -7.00 -6.89
CA PHE A 144 -5.79 -7.38 -7.73
C PHE A 144 -4.64 -6.40 -7.62
N VAL A 145 -4.78 -5.17 -8.14
CA VAL A 145 -3.64 -4.25 -8.29
C VAL A 145 -3.01 -3.88 -6.94
N GLY A 146 -3.77 -3.25 -6.05
CA GLY A 146 -3.26 -2.79 -4.75
C GLY A 146 -2.64 -3.92 -3.91
N PRO A 147 -3.37 -5.03 -3.63
CA PRO A 147 -2.83 -6.14 -2.85
C PRO A 147 -1.61 -6.82 -3.46
N VAL A 148 -1.57 -7.02 -4.78
CA VAL A 148 -0.44 -7.69 -5.44
C VAL A 148 0.78 -6.80 -5.46
N GLU A 149 0.62 -5.52 -5.77
CA GLU A 149 1.73 -4.57 -5.73
C GLU A 149 2.31 -4.43 -4.34
N GLU A 150 1.47 -4.37 -3.30
CA GLU A 150 1.92 -4.31 -1.92
C GLU A 150 2.59 -5.63 -1.47
N LEU A 151 2.10 -6.79 -1.91
CA LEU A 151 2.76 -8.07 -1.65
C LEU A 151 4.18 -8.11 -2.19
N PHE A 152 4.39 -7.64 -3.42
CA PHE A 152 5.72 -7.56 -3.99
C PHE A 152 6.57 -6.49 -3.30
N ASN A 153 6.07 -5.27 -3.16
CA ASN A 153 6.88 -4.15 -2.69
C ASN A 153 7.12 -4.20 -1.17
N ARG A 154 6.07 -4.43 -0.36
CA ARG A 154 6.19 -4.42 1.11
C ARG A 154 6.49 -5.79 1.66
N GLY A 155 5.72 -6.77 1.19
CA GLY A 155 5.90 -8.16 1.60
C GLY A 155 7.30 -8.64 1.27
N TYR A 156 7.74 -8.43 0.03
CA TYR A 156 9.04 -8.91 -0.44
C TYR A 156 10.16 -7.86 -0.46
N VAL A 157 10.10 -6.83 -1.32
CA VAL A 157 11.23 -5.90 -1.56
C VAL A 157 11.68 -5.17 -0.29
N GLN A 158 10.77 -4.55 0.45
CA GLN A 158 11.07 -3.83 1.69
C GLN A 158 11.66 -4.75 2.75
N THR A 159 11.04 -5.92 2.96
CA THR A 159 11.55 -6.96 3.88
C THR A 159 12.94 -7.43 3.48
N LYS A 160 13.18 -7.65 2.19
CA LYS A 160 14.46 -8.11 1.66
C LYS A 160 15.57 -7.07 1.81
N ILE A 161 15.28 -5.80 1.56
CA ILE A 161 16.25 -4.73 1.81
C ILE A 161 16.58 -4.67 3.30
N LEU A 162 15.57 -4.79 4.18
CA LEU A 162 15.79 -4.82 5.62
C LEU A 162 16.76 -5.94 6.04
N THR A 163 16.66 -7.13 5.45
CA THR A 163 17.54 -8.27 5.79
C THR A 163 18.95 -8.13 5.21
N LEU A 164 19.10 -7.50 4.04
CA LEU A 164 20.41 -7.25 3.42
C LEU A 164 21.23 -6.17 4.16
N LEU A 165 20.58 -5.25 4.87
CA LEU A 165 21.25 -4.17 5.59
C LEU A 165 21.92 -4.66 6.88
N LYS A 166 23.27 -4.66 6.89
CA LYS A 166 24.12 -5.03 8.04
C LYS A 166 24.40 -3.85 8.99
N SER A 167 23.38 -3.10 9.41
CA SER A 167 23.55 -1.95 10.32
C SER A 167 23.28 -2.33 11.78
N ASN A 168 24.09 -1.79 12.70
CA ASN A 168 23.91 -1.94 14.16
C ASN A 168 22.68 -1.19 14.69
N GLY A 169 22.14 -0.22 13.94
CA GLY A 169 20.97 0.57 14.36
C GLY A 169 19.65 0.05 13.77
N LYS A 170 18.80 -0.58 14.60
CA LYS A 170 17.48 -1.11 14.18
C LYS A 170 16.60 -0.06 13.50
N VAL A 171 16.59 1.17 14.02
CA VAL A 171 15.78 2.28 13.50
C VAL A 171 16.28 2.74 12.13
N ILE A 172 17.60 3.00 12.03
CA ILE A 172 18.23 3.43 10.78
C ILE A 172 17.99 2.39 9.69
N ARG A 173 18.14 1.10 10.01
CA ARG A 173 17.89 0.01 9.08
C ARG A 173 16.47 0.02 8.51
N ARG A 174 15.46 0.24 9.35
CA ARG A 174 14.05 0.34 8.92
C ARG A 174 13.82 1.57 8.05
N ILE A 175 14.35 2.73 8.42
CA ILE A 175 14.23 3.96 7.63
C ILE A 175 14.85 3.78 6.24
N VAL A 176 16.05 3.20 6.16
CA VAL A 176 16.73 2.96 4.88
C VAL A 176 15.95 1.95 4.04
N ALA A 177 15.45 0.86 4.61
CA ALA A 177 14.64 -0.12 3.88
C ALA A 177 13.33 0.48 3.37
N LEU A 178 12.67 1.30 4.17
CA LEU A 178 11.46 2.04 3.81
C LEU A 178 11.74 3.00 2.64
N PHE A 179 12.81 3.79 2.73
CA PHE A 179 13.17 4.75 1.69
C PHE A 179 13.54 4.06 0.36
N LEU A 180 14.43 3.06 0.41
CA LEU A 180 14.87 2.36 -0.79
C LEU A 180 13.75 1.59 -1.47
N SER A 181 12.88 0.91 -0.72
CA SER A 181 11.72 0.22 -1.30
C SER A 181 10.73 1.21 -1.92
N SER A 182 10.55 2.39 -1.33
CA SER A 182 9.70 3.45 -1.88
C SER A 182 10.27 4.06 -3.17
N LEU A 183 11.60 4.20 -3.25
CA LEU A 183 12.27 4.62 -4.47
C LEU A 183 12.11 3.56 -5.57
N ILE A 184 12.33 2.27 -5.26
CA ILE A 184 12.12 1.17 -6.21
C ILE A 184 10.67 1.14 -6.71
N PHE A 185 9.70 1.29 -5.80
CA PHE A 185 8.29 1.38 -6.15
C PHE A 185 8.04 2.51 -7.17
N ALA A 186 8.56 3.72 -6.92
CA ALA A 186 8.43 4.84 -7.84
C ALA A 186 9.13 4.58 -9.19
N LEU A 187 10.31 3.93 -9.19
CA LEU A 187 11.04 3.58 -10.41
C LEU A 187 10.28 2.55 -11.27
N LEU A 188 9.63 1.56 -10.64
CA LEU A 188 8.82 0.56 -11.36
C LEU A 188 7.64 1.18 -12.12
N HIS A 189 7.21 2.38 -11.73
CA HIS A 189 6.13 3.10 -12.40
C HIS A 189 6.59 3.95 -13.60
N ILE A 190 7.90 4.17 -13.77
CA ILE A 190 8.43 4.98 -14.88
C ILE A 190 7.92 4.47 -16.23
N PRO A 191 8.01 3.17 -16.59
CA PRO A 191 7.65 2.71 -17.93
C PRO A 191 6.23 3.09 -18.35
N HIS A 192 5.27 3.02 -17.42
CA HIS A 192 3.88 3.41 -17.68
C HIS A 192 3.69 4.92 -17.78
N ARG A 193 4.52 5.70 -17.07
CA ARG A 193 4.42 7.16 -17.03
C ARG A 193 5.27 7.85 -18.09
N LEU A 194 6.14 7.16 -18.82
CA LEU A 194 6.98 7.74 -19.88
C LEU A 194 6.20 8.64 -20.88
N PRO A 195 4.98 8.28 -21.34
CA PRO A 195 4.22 9.15 -22.24
C PRO A 195 3.77 10.48 -21.60
N GLU A 196 3.68 10.54 -20.27
CA GLU A 196 3.19 11.69 -19.48
C GLU A 196 4.34 12.42 -18.74
N MET A 197 5.52 11.81 -18.65
CA MET A 197 6.66 12.32 -17.89
C MET A 197 7.37 13.45 -18.65
N HIS A 198 6.85 14.65 -18.52
CA HIS A 198 7.57 15.86 -18.93
C HIS A 198 8.55 16.37 -17.85
N THR A 199 8.49 15.87 -16.61
CA THR A 199 9.42 16.28 -15.53
C THR A 199 9.61 15.19 -14.45
N TRP A 200 10.78 15.18 -13.80
CA TRP A 200 11.09 14.37 -12.60
C TRP A 200 10.11 14.59 -11.43
N SER A 201 9.35 15.70 -11.45
CA SER A 201 8.35 16.02 -10.43
C SER A 201 7.25 14.96 -10.28
N ALA A 202 7.01 14.14 -11.32
CA ALA A 202 6.04 13.05 -11.28
C ALA A 202 6.46 11.87 -10.37
N LEU A 203 7.76 11.73 -10.06
CA LEU A 203 8.25 10.64 -9.18
C LEU A 203 8.08 10.97 -7.70
N LEU A 204 8.17 12.24 -7.32
CA LEU A 204 8.14 12.63 -5.91
C LEU A 204 6.83 12.20 -5.22
N PRO A 205 5.63 12.40 -5.80
CA PRO A 205 4.40 11.87 -5.23
C PRO A 205 4.41 10.34 -5.06
N LEU A 206 4.98 9.60 -6.01
CA LEU A 206 5.08 8.13 -5.93
C LEU A 206 6.01 7.70 -4.81
N VAL A 207 7.13 8.40 -4.59
CA VAL A 207 8.02 8.16 -3.46
C VAL A 207 7.29 8.45 -2.14
N ILE A 208 6.57 9.57 -2.04
CA ILE A 208 5.81 9.94 -0.83
C ILE A 208 4.74 8.87 -0.52
N TRP A 209 3.95 8.46 -1.51
CA TRP A 209 2.96 7.38 -1.31
C TRP A 209 3.62 6.04 -1.00
N GLY A 210 4.76 5.75 -1.63
CA GLY A 210 5.57 4.58 -1.31
C GLY A 210 6.00 4.57 0.16
N LEU A 211 6.41 5.73 0.71
CA LEU A 211 6.79 5.89 2.10
C LEU A 211 5.58 5.70 3.03
N VAL A 212 4.42 6.26 2.68
CA VAL A 212 3.18 6.13 3.46
C VAL A 212 2.75 4.67 3.55
N LEU A 213 2.64 3.99 2.40
CA LEU A 213 2.27 2.56 2.33
C LEU A 213 3.30 1.67 3.02
N GLY A 214 4.59 1.94 2.80
CA GLY A 214 5.65 1.22 3.49
C GLY A 214 5.66 1.44 5.00
N TYR A 215 5.29 2.63 5.47
CA TYR A 215 5.13 2.92 6.90
C TYR A 215 3.93 2.17 7.47
N ILE A 216 2.77 2.20 6.80
CA ILE A 216 1.58 1.42 7.22
C ILE A 216 1.96 -0.05 7.42
N TYR A 217 2.61 -0.66 6.43
CA TYR A 217 3.02 -2.05 6.54
C TYR A 217 4.07 -2.28 7.65
N ASP A 218 5.11 -1.43 7.73
CA ASP A 218 6.15 -1.53 8.77
C ASP A 218 5.60 -1.36 10.19
N ARG A 219 4.48 -0.63 10.35
CA ARG A 219 3.84 -0.37 11.64
C ARG A 219 2.78 -1.39 12.02
N CYS A 220 1.97 -1.85 11.07
CA CYS A 220 0.83 -2.73 11.32
C CYS A 220 1.12 -4.20 11.02
N GLY A 221 2.14 -4.51 10.21
CA GLY A 221 2.38 -5.87 9.71
C GLY A 221 1.19 -6.47 8.93
N ASN A 222 0.22 -5.65 8.53
CA ASN A 222 -1.03 -6.09 7.92
C ASN A 222 -1.06 -5.71 6.43
N LEU A 223 -0.72 -6.67 5.59
CA LEU A 223 -0.66 -6.45 4.14
C LEU A 223 -2.05 -6.32 3.49
N VAL A 224 -3.09 -6.91 4.10
CA VAL A 224 -4.47 -6.75 3.62
C VAL A 224 -4.89 -5.28 3.70
N PHE A 225 -4.65 -4.65 4.85
CA PHE A 225 -4.93 -3.22 5.02
C PHE A 225 -4.11 -2.35 4.06
N SER A 226 -2.79 -2.58 3.93
CA SER A 226 -1.92 -1.84 3.01
C SER A 226 -2.39 -1.97 1.56
N GLY A 227 -2.71 -3.19 1.13
CA GLY A 227 -3.16 -3.50 -0.24
C GLY A 227 -4.49 -2.84 -0.59
N LEU A 228 -5.48 -2.92 0.30
CA LEU A 228 -6.79 -2.28 0.10
C LEU A 228 -6.67 -0.75 0.07
N LEU A 229 -5.86 -0.18 0.96
CA LEU A 229 -5.61 1.26 0.96
C LEU A 229 -4.87 1.70 -0.30
N HIS A 230 -3.89 0.94 -0.77
CA HIS A 230 -3.24 1.22 -2.06
C HIS A 230 -4.25 1.20 -3.21
N GLY A 231 -5.07 0.15 -3.34
CA GLY A 231 -6.12 0.10 -4.36
C GLY A 231 -7.08 1.30 -4.27
N SER A 232 -7.32 1.82 -3.06
CA SER A 232 -8.14 3.00 -2.82
C SER A 232 -7.51 4.29 -3.32
N LEU A 233 -6.19 4.43 -3.17
CA LEU A 233 -5.44 5.56 -3.71
C LEU A 233 -5.48 5.58 -5.25
N ASN A 234 -5.56 4.41 -5.89
CA ASN A 234 -5.65 4.29 -7.35
C ASN A 234 -7.04 4.65 -7.89
N VAL A 235 -8.11 4.28 -7.20
CA VAL A 235 -9.49 4.62 -7.63
C VAL A 235 -9.92 6.04 -7.27
N GLY A 236 -9.20 6.68 -6.36
CA GLY A 236 -9.58 7.97 -5.79
C GLY A 236 -10.50 7.79 -4.59
N MET A 237 -10.20 8.55 -3.54
CA MET A 237 -10.94 8.61 -2.29
C MET A 237 -11.34 10.07 -2.03
N PRO A 238 -12.52 10.38 -1.48
CA PRO A 238 -13.69 9.51 -1.22
C PRO A 238 -14.48 9.22 -2.50
N ILE A 239 -15.29 8.15 -2.51
CA ILE A 239 -16.13 7.81 -3.67
C ILE A 239 -17.24 8.83 -3.83
N ILE A 240 -17.64 9.54 -2.76
CA ILE A 240 -18.89 10.30 -2.68
C ILE A 240 -18.73 11.82 -2.92
N ILE A 241 -17.54 12.38 -3.15
CA ILE A 241 -17.42 13.80 -3.58
C ILE A 241 -17.53 13.97 -5.11
N GLY A 242 -18.64 14.53 -5.56
CA GLY A 242 -18.87 14.83 -6.97
C GLY A 242 -18.16 16.11 -7.40
N THR A 243 -17.12 15.98 -8.23
CA THR A 243 -16.60 16.94 -9.24
C THR A 243 -16.52 18.45 -8.93
N TRP A 244 -16.78 18.91 -7.70
CA TRP A 244 -17.03 20.33 -7.40
C TRP A 244 -16.08 20.96 -6.39
N LEU A 245 -14.94 20.32 -6.09
CA LEU A 245 -13.79 21.11 -5.68
C LEU A 245 -13.12 21.61 -6.97
N PRO A 246 -13.36 22.88 -7.38
CA PRO A 246 -12.83 23.39 -8.62
C PRO A 246 -11.30 23.33 -8.58
N LYS A 247 -10.68 23.47 -9.75
CA LYS A 247 -9.24 23.64 -10.03
C LYS A 247 -8.52 24.61 -9.07
N ILE A 248 -8.38 24.25 -7.81
CA ILE A 248 -7.56 24.89 -6.80
C ILE A 248 -6.50 23.84 -6.50
N THR A 249 -5.38 23.97 -7.19
CA THR A 249 -4.17 23.16 -7.04
C THR A 249 -3.65 23.09 -5.59
N ASN A 250 -4.12 23.98 -4.70
CA ASN A 250 -3.84 23.98 -3.25
C ASN A 250 -4.76 23.07 -2.39
N ILE A 251 -5.93 22.65 -2.87
CA ILE A 251 -6.82 21.77 -2.08
C ILE A 251 -6.37 20.31 -2.17
N TYR A 252 -5.82 19.88 -3.30
CA TYR A 252 -5.24 18.54 -3.43
C TYR A 252 -4.04 18.33 -2.47
N SER A 253 -3.22 19.36 -2.21
CA SER A 253 -2.10 19.27 -1.27
C SER A 253 -2.54 19.31 0.20
N VAL A 254 -3.49 20.18 0.57
CA VAL A 254 -4.06 20.22 1.93
C VAL A 254 -4.86 18.94 2.24
N ASN A 255 -5.59 18.40 1.25
CA ASN A 255 -6.27 17.11 1.36
C ASN A 255 -5.27 15.96 1.48
N SER A 256 -4.16 15.97 0.72
CA SER A 256 -3.14 14.92 0.80
C SER A 256 -2.45 14.89 2.17
N LEU A 257 -2.10 16.04 2.75
CA LEU A 257 -1.49 16.10 4.08
C LEU A 257 -2.47 15.68 5.19
N SER A 258 -3.71 16.18 5.14
CA SER A 258 -4.75 15.79 6.10
C SER A 258 -5.07 14.30 5.98
N PHE A 259 -5.07 13.78 4.76
CA PHE A 259 -5.23 12.36 4.50
C PHE A 259 -4.07 11.55 5.09
N ILE A 260 -2.82 11.91 4.78
CA ILE A 260 -1.64 11.24 5.35
C ILE A 260 -1.70 11.26 6.87
N ALA A 261 -2.06 12.40 7.49
CA ALA A 261 -2.22 12.51 8.93
C ALA A 261 -3.31 11.57 9.45
N SER A 262 -4.48 11.50 8.79
CA SER A 262 -5.57 10.60 9.17
C SER A 262 -5.17 9.13 9.07
N VAL A 263 -4.43 8.75 8.01
CA VAL A 263 -3.88 7.40 7.82
C VAL A 263 -2.90 7.07 8.95
N VAL A 264 -1.97 7.98 9.27
CA VAL A 264 -1.01 7.79 10.37
C VAL A 264 -1.75 7.61 11.70
N LEU A 265 -2.78 8.41 11.99
CA LEU A 265 -3.57 8.26 13.21
C LEU A 265 -4.28 6.91 13.28
N VAL A 266 -4.90 6.47 12.19
CA VAL A 266 -5.58 5.16 12.12
C VAL A 266 -4.60 4.01 12.28
N VAL A 267 -3.43 4.09 11.63
CA VAL A 267 -2.33 3.11 11.77
C VAL A 267 -1.87 3.01 13.22
N GLU A 268 -1.62 4.13 13.89
CA GLU A 268 -1.17 4.13 15.28
C GLU A 268 -2.28 3.67 16.24
N ALA A 269 -3.54 4.00 15.97
CA ALA A 269 -4.68 3.50 16.72
C ALA A 269 -4.84 1.98 16.58
N TYR A 270 -4.76 1.46 15.35
CA TYR A 270 -4.81 0.03 15.06
C TYR A 270 -3.68 -0.72 15.75
N ARG A 271 -2.44 -0.22 15.64
CA ARG A 271 -1.28 -0.83 16.31
C ARG A 271 -1.46 -0.90 17.82
N ARG A 272 -1.96 0.17 18.44
CA ARG A 272 -2.23 0.19 19.89
C ARG A 272 -3.33 -0.80 20.28
N TRP A 273 -4.36 -0.95 19.45
CA TRP A 273 -5.41 -1.94 19.64
C TRP A 273 -4.84 -3.37 19.57
N GLU A 274 -4.04 -3.68 18.56
CA GLU A 274 -3.43 -5.00 18.39
C GLU A 274 -2.55 -5.38 19.58
N LEU A 275 -1.69 -4.46 20.04
CA LEU A 275 -0.80 -4.71 21.19
C LEU A 275 -1.57 -5.06 22.47
N ARG A 276 -2.74 -4.44 22.71
CA ARG A 276 -3.58 -4.75 23.88
C ARG A 276 -4.22 -6.15 23.80
N HIS A 277 -4.68 -6.55 22.62
CA HIS A 277 -5.33 -7.85 22.46
C HIS A 277 -4.32 -9.01 22.43
N GLN A 278 -3.06 -8.74 22.09
CA GLN A 278 -2.00 -9.74 22.21
C GLN A 278 -1.63 -10.01 23.67
N THR A 279 -1.68 -9.02 24.56
CA THR A 279 -1.41 -9.22 26.00
C THR A 279 -2.51 -10.01 26.69
N GLU A 280 -3.78 -9.79 26.34
CA GLU A 280 -4.94 -10.47 26.96
C GLU A 280 -5.05 -11.97 26.62
N MET A 281 -4.35 -12.47 25.59
CA MET A 281 -4.34 -13.90 25.24
C MET A 281 -3.20 -14.69 25.90
N ILE A 282 -2.30 -14.01 26.61
CA ILE A 282 -1.15 -14.63 27.29
C ILE A 282 -1.44 -14.82 28.79
N ASP A 283 -2.40 -14.07 29.33
CA ASP A 283 -2.91 -14.20 30.69
C ASP A 283 -4.12 -15.15 30.75
#